data_AF-A0A3D0YAJ2-F1
#
_entry.id   AF-A0A3D0YAJ2-F1
#
_cell.length_a   1.000
_cell.length_b   1.000
_cell.length_c   1.000
_cell.angle_alpha   90.00
_cell.angle_beta   90.00
_cell.angle_gamma   90.00
#
_symmetry.space_group_name_H-M   'P 1'
#
loop_
_entity.id
_entity.type
_entity.pdbx_description
1 polymer ?
#
loop_
_entity_poly.entity_id
_entity_poly.type
_entity_poly.pdbx_seq_one_letter_code
_entity_poly.pdbx_strand_id
1 'polypeptide(L)' 'MVARQARQYSQTGLYHVIFRGVNRQNIFEEEKDFIKFLEIIKNIKKEINMEIYEYFLSLNVI' A
#
# COMPACT_ATOMS: atom_id res chain seq x y z
N MET A 1 12.39 -24.97 -6.47
CA MET A 1 11.88 -23.65 -6.90
C MET A 1 10.36 -23.74 -6.89
N VAL A 2 9.68 -23.10 -5.94
CA VAL A 2 8.21 -23.15 -5.86
C VAL A 2 7.66 -21.89 -6.51
N ALA A 3 6.74 -22.06 -7.46
CA ALA A 3 6.07 -20.95 -8.10
C ALA A 3 5.28 -20.15 -7.04
N ARG A 4 5.25 -18.82 -7.17
CA ARG A 4 4.40 -17.99 -6.31
C ARG A 4 2.96 -18.44 -6.47
N GLN A 5 2.30 -18.72 -5.36
CA GLN A 5 0.88 -19.02 -5.37
C GLN A 5 0.09 -17.74 -5.67
N ALA A 6 -1.03 -17.89 -6.39
CA ALA A 6 -1.95 -16.79 -6.62
C ALA A 6 -2.51 -16.28 -5.28
N ARG A 7 -2.71 -14.97 -5.17
CA ARG A 7 -3.33 -14.37 -3.99
C ARG A 7 -4.78 -14.84 -3.91
N GLN A 8 -5.18 -15.39 -2.76
CA GLN A 8 -6.57 -15.74 -2.49
C GLN A 8 -7.36 -14.49 -2.10
N TYR A 9 -8.59 -14.38 -2.58
CA TYR A 9 -9.51 -13.33 -2.15
C TYR A 9 -9.99 -13.62 -0.73
N SER A 10 -10.04 -12.57 0.10
CA SER A 10 -10.61 -12.67 1.44
C SER A 10 -12.13 -12.71 1.35
N GLN A 11 -12.76 -13.65 2.07
CA GLN A 11 -14.23 -13.73 2.16
C GLN A 11 -14.84 -12.49 2.84
N THR A 12 -14.09 -11.82 3.71
CA THR A 12 -14.56 -10.61 4.42
C THR A 12 -14.37 -9.32 3.61
N GLY A 13 -13.62 -9.38 2.50
CA GLY A 13 -13.24 -8.18 1.73
C GLY A 13 -12.25 -7.25 2.45
N LEU A 14 -11.79 -7.61 3.65
CA LEU A 14 -10.78 -6.86 4.39
C LEU A 14 -9.38 -7.28 3.96
N TYR A 15 -8.53 -6.30 3.67
CA TYR A 15 -7.16 -6.50 3.23
C TYR A 15 -6.21 -5.60 4.01
N HIS A 16 -5.12 -6.18 4.50
CA HIS A 16 -3.95 -5.43 4.96
C HIS A 16 -2.97 -5.31 3.80
N VAL A 17 -2.79 -4.09 3.28
CA VAL A 17 -1.94 -3.80 2.12
C VAL A 17 -0.63 -3.16 2.60
N ILE A 18 0.49 -3.73 2.17
CA ILE A 18 1.83 -3.24 2.50
C ILE A 18 2.50 -2.73 1.22
N PHE A 19 2.95 -1.47 1.25
CA PHE A 19 3.78 -0.91 0.20
C PHE A 19 5.25 -1.02 0.61
N ARG A 20 6.08 -1.61 -0.25
CA ARG A 20 7.54 -1.70 -0.06
C ARG A 20 8.26 -1.40 -1.37
N GLY A 21 9.40 -0.73 -1.30
CA GLY A 21 10.24 -0.51 -2.47
C GLY A 21 10.83 -1.83 -2.97
N VAL A 22 11.17 -1.84 -4.26
CA VAL A 22 11.93 -2.93 -4.86
C VAL A 22 13.25 -3.06 -4.09
N ASN A 23 13.68 -4.30 -3.81
CA ASN A 23 14.89 -4.56 -3.03
C ASN A 23 14.95 -3.91 -1.64
N ARG A 24 13.79 -3.66 -1.01
CA ARG A 24 13.68 -2.97 0.30
C ARG A 24 14.22 -1.52 0.28
N GLN A 25 14.28 -0.92 -0.90
CA GLN A 25 14.59 0.50 -1.00
C GLN A 25 13.45 1.33 -0.39
N ASN A 26 13.83 2.53 0.07
CA ASN A 26 12.87 3.49 0.56
C ASN A 26 11.99 3.95 -0.61
N ILE A 27 10.67 3.99 -0.41
CA ILE A 27 9.72 4.48 -1.43
C ILE A 27 9.65 6.01 -1.41
N PHE A 28 9.90 6.60 -0.24
CA PHE A 28 9.75 8.02 0.00
C PHE A 28 11.14 8.61 0.26
N GLU A 29 11.75 9.19 -0.77
CA GLU A 29 13.07 9.82 -0.65
C GLU A 29 12.93 11.23 -0.09
N GLU A 30 11.85 11.92 -0.46
CA GLU A 30 11.53 13.26 0.00
C GLU A 30 10.08 13.37 0.51
N GLU A 31 9.80 14.43 1.29
CA GLU A 31 8.45 14.71 1.79
C GLU A 31 7.40 14.83 0.67
N LYS A 32 7.82 15.32 -0.51
CA LYS A 32 6.96 15.45 -1.70
C LYS A 32 6.43 14.11 -2.18
N ASP A 33 7.22 13.04 -2.09
CA ASP A 33 6.79 11.70 -2.49
C ASP A 33 5.66 11.20 -1.59
N PHE A 34 5.76 11.49 -0.30
CA PHE A 34 4.73 11.16 0.67
C PHE A 34 3.43 11.93 0.40
N ILE A 35 3.52 13.24 0.18
CA ILE A 35 2.35 14.07 -0.18
C ILE A 35 1.70 13.51 -1.45
N LYS A 36 2.51 13.18 -2.45
CA LYS A 36 2.00 12.62 -3.71
C LYS A 36 1.30 11.28 -3.51
N PHE A 37 1.84 10.41 -2.67
CA PHE A 37 1.22 9.14 -2.33
C PHE A 37 -0.15 9.32 -1.67
N LEU A 38 -0.27 10.24 -0.70
CA LEU A 38 -1.56 10.55 -0.07
C LEU A 38 -2.58 11.10 -1.07
N GLU A 39 -2.16 11.96 -2.00
CA GLU A 39 -3.03 12.45 -3.07
C GLU A 39 -3.55 11.31 -3.95
N ILE A 40 -2.68 10.37 -4.34
CA ILE A 40 -3.05 9.22 -5.15
C ILE A 40 -4.08 8.35 -4.42
N ILE A 41 -3.84 8.02 -3.15
CA ILE A 41 -4.77 7.24 -2.34
C ILE A 41 -6.13 7.95 -2.21
N LYS A 42 -6.11 9.28 -2.00
CA LYS A 42 -7.33 10.08 -1.91
C LYS A 42 -8.10 10.11 -3.22
N ASN A 43 -7.42 10.19 -4.37
CA ASN A 43 -8.07 10.17 -5.68
C ASN A 43 -8.66 8.80 -5.98
N ILE A 44 -7.90 7.72 -5.74
CA ILE A 44 -8.39 6.35 -5.89
C ILE A 44 -9.63 6.13 -5.01
N LYS A 45 -9.60 6.55 -3.75
CA LYS A 45 -10.77 6.45 -2.85
C LYS A 45 -12.03 7.16 -3.38
N LYS A 46 -11.91 8.16 -4.25
CA LYS A 46 -13.07 8.79 -4.89
C LYS A 46 -13.61 7.96 -6.06
N GLU A 47 -12.73 7.22 -6.75
CA GLU A 47 -13.07 6.41 -7.91
C GLU A 47 -13.58 5.02 -7.51
N ILE A 48 -13.06 4.46 -6.41
CA ILE A 48 -13.44 3.14 -5.89
C ILE A 48 -14.15 3.27 -4.55
N ASN A 49 -15.16 2.43 -4.33
CA ASN A 49 -15.91 2.40 -3.08
C ASN A 49 -15.13 1.61 -2.00
N MET A 50 -14.00 2.17 -1.55
CA MET A 50 -13.09 1.57 -0.57
C MET A 50 -13.02 2.42 0.70
N GLU A 51 -13.04 1.73 1.84
CA GLU A 51 -12.77 2.33 3.15
C GLU A 51 -11.35 1.98 3.63
N ILE A 52 -10.69 2.95 4.24
CA ILE A 52 -9.40 2.77 4.90
C ILE A 52 -9.67 2.90 6.39
N TYR A 53 -9.55 1.79 7.11
CA TYR A 53 -9.75 1.77 8.56
C TYR A 53 -8.56 2.40 9.28
N GLU A 54 -7.35 1.94 8.95
CA GLU A 54 -6.11 2.42 9.55
C GLU A 54 -5.01 2.41 8.49
N TYR A 55 -4.04 3.31 8.63
CA TYR A 55 -2.80 3.25 7.87
C TYR A 55 -1.64 3.66 8.77
N PHE A 56 -0.51 2.99 8.60
CA PHE A 56 0.74 3.34 9.26
C PHE A 56 1.80 3.53 8.18
N LEU A 57 2.52 4.64 8.27
CA LEU A 57 3.65 4.91 7.40
C LEU A 57 4.93 4.78 8.23
N SER A 58 5.81 3.87 7.82
CA SER A 58 7.18 3.83 8.32
C SER A 58 8.13 4.04 7.16
N LEU A 59 9.10 4.94 7.35
CA LEU A 59 10.25 5.07 6.45
C LEU A 59 11.15 3.83 6.47
N ASN A 60 10.98 2.94 7.45
CA ASN A 60 11.68 1.67 7.55
C ASN A 60 10.71 0.59 8.04
N VAL A 61 10.23 -0.26 7.14
CA VAL A 61 9.55 -1.49 7.54
C VAL A 61 10.66 -2.45 8.00
N ILE A 62 10.85 -2.58 9.31
CA ILE A 62 11.78 -3.53 9.93
C ILE A 62 11.29 -4.96 9.65
#